data_AF-A0A9E3WVV7-F1
#
_entry.id   AF-A0A9E3WVV7-F1
#
_cell.length_a   1.000
_cell.length_b   1.000
_cell.length_c   1.000
_cell.angle_alpha   90.00
_cell.angle_beta   90.00
_cell.angle_gamma   90.00
#
_symmetry.space_group_name_H-M   'P 1'
#
loop_
_entity.id
_entity.type
_entity.pdbx_description
1 polymer ?
#
loop_
_entity_poly.entity_id
_entity_poly.type
_entity_poly.pdbx_seq_one_letter_code
_entity_poly.pdbx_strand_id
1 'polypeptide(L)'
;TIYTYNLTVFDPTWFWGYSPSEKLRPPGAPPPFAARGKVDRQGLIERLQLQMAAKDSPKLHTASRGYIEFLQLGGVIKMEDLDSALLRKYLKRSVPILTGLSSTYLYGDPREFGPQGDPDDIRGCATGHFVVLYGYDKEERTVQVADPWLPNPLGEQHHYDVELDRLISSILLGVLTYDANLLVIEPKRK
;
A
#
# COMPACT_ATOMS: atom_id res chain seq x y z
N THR A 1 7.65 6.04 -7.09
CA THR A 1 6.28 5.66 -7.48
C THR A 1 5.55 5.11 -6.28
N ILE A 2 4.31 5.52 -6.04
CA ILE A 2 3.45 4.94 -5.00
C ILE A 2 2.44 4.01 -5.66
N TYR A 3 2.37 2.77 -5.17
CA TYR A 3 1.23 1.89 -5.38
C TYR A 3 0.30 2.02 -4.18
N THR A 4 -0.95 2.41 -4.43
CA THR A 4 -1.93 2.66 -3.38
C THR A 4 -3.02 1.62 -3.36
N TYR A 5 -3.40 1.23 -2.14
CA TYR A 5 -4.50 0.32 -1.83
C TYR A 5 -5.48 0.98 -0.84
N ASN A 6 -5.29 2.28 -0.55
CA ASN A 6 -6.13 3.03 0.36
C ASN A 6 -7.40 3.51 -0.35
N LEU A 7 -8.45 2.70 -0.23
CA LEU A 7 -9.78 2.97 -0.81
C LEU A 7 -10.54 4.12 -0.14
N THR A 8 -10.09 4.57 1.04
CA THR A 8 -10.65 5.77 1.70
C THR A 8 -10.32 7.03 0.91
N VAL A 9 -9.11 7.07 0.32
CA VAL A 9 -8.61 8.20 -0.46
C VAL A 9 -8.90 7.99 -1.95
N PHE A 10 -8.51 6.85 -2.50
CA PHE A 10 -8.50 6.61 -3.94
C PHE A 10 -9.63 5.72 -4.39
N ASP A 11 -10.42 6.20 -5.35
CA ASP A 11 -11.40 5.37 -6.03
C ASP A 11 -10.71 4.56 -7.16
N PRO A 12 -10.86 3.22 -7.21
CA PRO A 12 -10.25 2.39 -8.24
C PRO A 12 -10.64 2.79 -9.67
N THR A 13 -11.81 3.39 -9.85
CA THR A 13 -12.29 3.87 -11.15
C THR A 13 -11.38 4.95 -11.75
N TRP A 14 -10.62 5.68 -10.94
CA TRP A 14 -9.65 6.66 -11.43
C TRP A 14 -8.46 6.00 -12.14
N PHE A 15 -8.20 4.72 -11.87
CA PHE A 15 -7.06 3.98 -12.40
C PHE A 15 -7.46 3.03 -13.53
N TRP A 16 -8.67 2.46 -13.46
CA TRP A 16 -9.14 1.44 -14.38
C TRP A 16 -10.18 1.92 -15.38
N GLY A 17 -10.62 3.18 -15.28
CA GLY A 17 -11.57 3.77 -16.20
C GLY A 17 -13.01 3.38 -15.90
N TYR A 18 -13.80 4.40 -15.58
CA TYR A 18 -15.23 4.32 -15.39
C TYR A 18 -15.86 5.54 -16.06
N SER A 19 -16.94 5.31 -16.81
CA SER A 19 -17.81 6.40 -17.24
C SER A 19 -19.02 6.49 -16.31
N PRO A 20 -19.22 7.61 -15.60
CA PRO A 20 -20.40 7.82 -14.77
C PRO A 20 -21.74 7.75 -15.53
N SER A 21 -21.70 7.83 -16.87
CA SER A 21 -22.89 7.71 -17.72
C SER A 21 -23.45 6.28 -17.80
N GLU A 22 -22.68 5.27 -17.41
CA GLU A 22 -23.08 3.86 -17.47
C GLU A 22 -23.53 3.40 -16.07
N LYS A 23 -24.81 3.64 -15.76
CA LYS A 23 -25.43 3.23 -14.47
C LYS A 23 -25.48 1.71 -14.29
N LEU A 24 -25.44 0.95 -15.39
CA LEU A 24 -25.38 -0.51 -15.38
C LEU A 24 -24.42 -0.97 -16.48
N ARG A 25 -23.55 -1.90 -16.12
CA ARG A 25 -22.57 -2.48 -17.03
C ARG A 25 -23.24 -3.51 -17.95
N PRO A 26 -23.00 -3.48 -19.28
CA PRO A 26 -23.63 -4.44 -20.17
C PRO A 26 -23.20 -5.88 -19.83
N PRO A 27 -24.11 -6.87 -19.96
CA PRO A 27 -23.76 -8.28 -19.80
C PRO A 27 -22.60 -8.67 -20.73
N GLY A 28 -21.57 -9.33 -20.20
CA GLY A 28 -20.40 -9.75 -20.97
C GLY A 28 -19.31 -8.70 -21.17
N ALA A 29 -19.48 -7.47 -20.66
CA ALA A 29 -18.39 -6.48 -20.68
C ALA A 29 -17.19 -6.94 -19.82
N PRO A 30 -15.95 -6.78 -20.29
CA PRO A 30 -14.76 -7.17 -19.54
C PRO A 30 -14.70 -6.40 -18.21
N PRO A 31 -14.24 -7.01 -17.09
CA PRO A 31 -14.20 -6.41 -15.75
C PRO A 31 -13.65 -4.96 -15.74
N PRO A 32 -14.05 -4.07 -14.80
CA PRO A 32 -13.66 -2.66 -14.84
C PRO A 32 -12.14 -2.50 -14.78
N PHE A 33 -11.48 -3.38 -14.01
CA PHE A 33 -10.04 -3.49 -13.91
C PHE A 33 -9.31 -3.91 -15.20
N ALA A 34 -10.02 -4.23 -16.29
CA ALA A 34 -9.45 -4.49 -17.61
C ALA A 34 -9.59 -3.30 -18.59
N ALA A 35 -10.31 -2.23 -18.24
CA ALA A 35 -10.49 -1.06 -19.09
C ALA A 35 -9.29 -0.09 -19.01
N ARG A 36 -9.01 0.61 -20.13
CA ARG A 36 -7.81 1.45 -20.32
C ARG A 36 -8.10 2.95 -20.25
N GLY A 37 -9.07 3.36 -19.43
CA GLY A 37 -9.45 4.76 -19.25
C GLY A 37 -8.80 5.39 -18.01
N LYS A 38 -7.47 5.42 -17.93
CA LYS A 38 -6.77 5.90 -16.74
C LYS A 38 -6.81 7.44 -16.66
N VAL A 39 -7.19 7.98 -15.51
CA VAL A 39 -7.07 9.41 -15.21
C VAL A 39 -5.58 9.75 -15.13
N ASP A 40 -5.18 10.82 -15.82
CA ASP A 40 -3.80 11.27 -15.79
C ASP A 40 -3.44 11.96 -14.47
N ARG A 41 -2.20 12.44 -14.36
CA ARG A 41 -1.72 13.10 -13.14
C ARG A 41 -2.58 14.31 -12.76
N GLN A 42 -2.97 15.13 -13.73
CA GLN A 42 -3.74 16.35 -13.47
C GLN A 42 -5.16 16.00 -13.03
N GLY A 43 -5.76 15.00 -13.67
CA GLY A 43 -7.07 14.52 -13.26
C GLY A 43 -7.05 13.87 -11.87
N LEU A 44 -5.98 13.18 -11.46
CA LEU A 44 -5.86 12.68 -10.08
C LEU A 44 -5.85 13.83 -9.06
N ILE A 45 -5.12 14.91 -9.35
CA ILE A 45 -5.12 16.12 -8.50
C ILE A 45 -6.54 16.70 -8.41
N GLU A 46 -7.22 16.85 -9.55
CA GLU A 46 -8.59 17.37 -9.59
C GLU A 46 -9.56 16.50 -8.79
N ARG A 47 -9.48 15.16 -8.91
CA ARG A 47 -10.31 14.23 -8.14
C ARG A 47 -10.07 14.34 -6.64
N LEU A 48 -8.81 14.47 -6.21
CA LEU A 48 -8.47 14.67 -4.80
C LEU A 48 -9.04 16.00 -4.27
N GLN A 49 -8.95 17.09 -5.05
CA GLN A 49 -9.52 18.39 -4.70
C GLN A 49 -11.05 18.34 -4.59
N LEU A 50 -11.73 17.75 -5.58
CA LEU A 50 -13.18 17.56 -5.56
C LEU A 50 -13.62 16.70 -4.37
N GLN A 51 -12.86 15.65 -4.06
CA GLN A 51 -13.16 14.79 -2.92
C GLN A 51 -12.98 15.53 -1.58
N MET A 52 -11.95 16.36 -1.44
CA MET A 52 -11.76 17.21 -0.26
C MET A 52 -12.89 18.24 -0.09
N ALA A 53 -13.39 18.81 -1.21
CA ALA A 53 -14.53 19.74 -1.16
C ALA A 53 -15.84 19.04 -0.77
N ALA A 54 -16.01 17.77 -1.14
CA ALA A 54 -17.23 17.00 -0.88
C ALA A 54 -17.26 16.26 0.47
N LYS A 55 -16.10 15.99 1.08
CA LYS A 55 -15.99 15.20 2.31
C LYS A 55 -15.30 16.00 3.40
N ASP A 56 -15.94 16.13 4.56
CA ASP A 56 -15.36 16.77 5.74
C ASP A 56 -14.68 15.72 6.63
N SER A 57 -13.43 15.41 6.30
CA SER A 57 -12.61 14.47 7.09
C SER A 57 -11.18 15.02 7.20
N PRO A 58 -10.73 15.41 8.41
CA PRO A 58 -9.39 15.96 8.61
C PRO A 58 -8.27 15.02 8.16
N LYS A 59 -8.42 13.70 8.40
CA LYS A 59 -7.46 12.68 7.95
C LYS A 59 -7.39 12.61 6.44
N LEU A 60 -8.55 12.58 5.78
CA LEU A 60 -8.63 12.58 4.32
C LEU A 60 -7.97 13.82 3.73
N HIS A 61 -8.26 15.01 4.28
CA HIS A 61 -7.70 16.27 3.80
C HIS A 61 -6.18 16.30 3.92
N THR A 62 -5.64 15.84 5.04
CA THR A 62 -4.19 15.73 5.24
C THR A 62 -3.55 14.78 4.23
N ALA A 63 -4.11 13.59 4.04
CA ALA A 63 -3.62 12.62 3.07
C ALA A 63 -3.68 13.18 1.63
N SER A 64 -4.83 13.73 1.23
CA SER A 64 -5.04 14.29 -0.12
C SER A 64 -4.08 15.44 -0.44
N ARG A 65 -3.81 16.35 0.52
CA ARG A 65 -2.80 17.41 0.34
C ARG A 65 -1.41 16.83 0.06
N GLY A 66 -0.99 15.83 0.84
CA GLY A 66 0.30 15.17 0.64
C GLY A 66 0.40 14.46 -0.72
N TYR A 67 -0.68 13.80 -1.17
CA TYR A 67 -0.70 13.19 -2.51
C TYR A 67 -0.69 14.22 -3.64
N ILE A 68 -1.40 15.35 -3.49
CA ILE A 68 -1.38 16.44 -4.46
C ILE A 68 0.04 17.00 -4.60
N GLU A 69 0.71 17.28 -3.48
CA GLU A 69 2.09 17.74 -3.47
C GLU A 69 3.03 16.72 -4.14
N PHE A 70 2.92 15.44 -3.78
CA PHE A 70 3.70 14.37 -4.40
C PHE A 70 3.51 14.31 -5.92
N LEU A 71 2.27 14.41 -6.41
CA LEU A 71 1.95 14.45 -7.83
C LEU A 71 2.55 15.70 -8.50
N GLN A 72 2.43 16.88 -7.88
CA GLN A 72 2.98 18.14 -8.39
C GLN A 72 4.51 18.10 -8.52
N LEU A 73 5.20 17.41 -7.60
CA LEU A 73 6.65 17.17 -7.65
C LEU A 73 7.07 16.12 -8.70
N GLY A 74 6.14 15.59 -9.49
CA GLY A 74 6.42 14.61 -10.53
C GLY A 74 6.30 13.16 -10.06
N GLY A 75 5.82 12.93 -8.84
CA GLY A 75 5.47 11.62 -8.33
C GLY A 75 4.41 10.93 -9.19
N VAL A 76 4.42 9.60 -9.15
CA VAL A 76 3.47 8.76 -9.88
C VAL A 76 2.73 7.89 -8.89
N ILE A 77 1.40 7.94 -8.94
CA ILE A 77 0.50 7.07 -8.17
C ILE A 77 -0.12 6.03 -9.10
N LYS A 78 -0.16 4.79 -8.65
CA LYS A 78 -0.72 3.65 -9.37
C LYS A 78 -1.58 2.80 -8.45
N MET A 79 -2.50 2.08 -9.07
CA MET A 79 -3.27 1.01 -8.43
C MET A 79 -3.17 -0.19 -9.38
N GLU A 80 -2.54 -1.25 -8.90
CA GLU A 80 -2.34 -2.54 -9.56
C GLU A 80 -2.55 -3.60 -8.47
N ASP A 81 -3.00 -4.80 -8.82
CA ASP A 81 -3.18 -5.87 -7.83
C ASP A 81 -1.86 -6.13 -7.09
N LEU A 82 -1.92 -6.28 -5.75
CA LEU A 82 -0.75 -6.63 -4.97
C LEU A 82 -0.50 -8.13 -5.11
N ASP A 83 0.40 -8.49 -6.01
CA ASP A 83 0.76 -9.87 -6.26
C ASP A 83 2.27 -10.10 -6.20
N SER A 84 2.62 -11.39 -6.29
CA SER A 84 4.00 -11.82 -6.34
C SER A 84 4.77 -11.24 -7.55
N ALA A 85 4.09 -10.95 -8.67
CA ALA A 85 4.72 -10.43 -9.87
C ALA A 85 5.14 -8.96 -9.67
N LEU A 86 4.29 -8.16 -9.02
CA LEU A 86 4.54 -6.76 -8.71
C LEU A 86 5.76 -6.61 -7.79
N LEU A 87 5.83 -7.39 -6.70
CA LEU A 87 6.98 -7.33 -5.80
C LEU A 87 8.26 -7.79 -6.51
N ARG A 88 8.23 -8.93 -7.22
CA ARG A 88 9.38 -9.47 -7.97
C ARG A 88 9.90 -8.50 -9.04
N LYS A 89 9.01 -7.75 -9.70
CA LYS A 89 9.37 -6.76 -10.73
C LYS A 89 10.39 -5.73 -10.24
N TYR A 90 10.34 -5.39 -8.95
CA TYR A 90 11.25 -4.42 -8.34
C TYR A 90 12.40 -5.11 -7.61
N LEU A 91 12.12 -6.10 -6.76
CA LEU A 91 13.13 -6.73 -5.91
C LEU A 91 14.21 -7.49 -6.71
N LYS A 92 13.86 -8.11 -7.85
CA LYS A 92 14.85 -8.75 -8.74
C LYS A 92 15.84 -7.77 -9.39
N ARG A 93 15.51 -6.47 -9.38
CA ARG A 93 16.36 -5.39 -9.90
C ARG A 93 17.07 -4.63 -8.76
N SER A 94 17.04 -5.17 -7.54
CA SER A 94 17.57 -4.52 -6.33
C SER A 94 16.97 -3.13 -6.12
N VAL A 95 15.69 -2.96 -6.48
CA VAL A 95 14.93 -1.72 -6.22
C VAL A 95 14.16 -1.92 -4.92
N PRO A 96 14.51 -1.22 -3.83
CA PRO A 96 13.85 -1.38 -2.54
C PRO A 96 12.42 -0.81 -2.56
N ILE A 97 11.58 -1.40 -1.72
CA ILE A 97 10.18 -1.00 -1.54
C ILE A 97 9.95 -0.70 -0.07
N LEU A 98 9.60 0.54 0.26
CA LEU A 98 9.07 0.87 1.59
C LEU A 98 7.57 0.56 1.61
N THR A 99 7.11 -0.18 2.61
CA THR A 99 5.70 -0.50 2.75
C THR A 99 5.24 -0.42 4.19
N GLY A 100 3.99 0.01 4.37
CA GLY A 100 3.23 -0.25 5.59
C GLY A 100 2.63 -1.66 5.54
N LEU A 101 2.52 -2.30 6.70
CA LEU A 101 1.90 -3.62 6.88
C LEU A 101 1.30 -3.74 8.28
N SER A 102 0.49 -4.77 8.52
CA SER A 102 0.06 -5.12 9.88
C SER A 102 1.16 -5.92 10.59
N SER A 103 1.78 -5.33 11.62
CA SER A 103 2.74 -6.03 12.48
C SER A 103 2.06 -7.14 13.27
N THR A 104 0.85 -6.88 13.77
CA THR A 104 0.02 -7.89 14.46
C THR A 104 -0.12 -9.17 13.62
N TYR A 105 -0.45 -9.05 12.33
CA TYR A 105 -0.56 -10.22 11.45
C TYR A 105 0.81 -10.78 11.03
N LEU A 106 1.75 -9.91 10.66
CA LEU A 106 3.07 -10.33 10.19
C LEU A 106 3.77 -11.18 11.25
N TYR A 107 3.83 -10.70 12.49
CA TYR A 107 4.48 -11.38 13.61
C TYR A 107 3.58 -12.47 14.20
N GLY A 108 2.26 -12.32 14.11
CA GLY A 108 1.31 -13.22 14.77
C GLY A 108 1.17 -12.91 16.27
N ASP A 109 1.39 -11.65 16.64
CA ASP A 109 1.34 -11.18 18.02
C ASP A 109 -0.08 -10.78 18.45
N PRO A 110 -0.36 -10.75 19.77
CA PRO A 110 -1.57 -10.13 20.29
C PRO A 110 -1.71 -8.68 19.81
N ARG A 111 -2.95 -8.19 19.81
CA ARG A 111 -3.23 -6.78 19.57
C ARG A 111 -2.66 -5.93 20.72
N GLU A 112 -2.44 -4.64 20.47
CA GLU A 112 -1.88 -3.75 21.48
C GLU A 112 -2.98 -2.92 22.18
N PHE A 113 -2.86 -2.74 23.49
CA PHE A 113 -3.80 -2.00 24.31
C PHE A 113 -3.12 -0.92 25.16
N GLY A 114 -3.79 0.22 25.28
CA GLY A 114 -3.32 1.33 26.11
C GLY A 114 -2.13 2.10 25.52
N PRO A 115 -1.64 3.13 26.22
CA PRO A 115 -0.59 4.03 25.72
C PRO A 115 0.80 3.40 25.68
N GLN A 116 1.00 2.27 26.36
CA GLN A 116 2.28 1.54 26.39
C GLN A 116 2.36 0.43 25.34
N GLY A 117 1.25 0.16 24.62
CA GLY A 117 1.19 -0.93 23.64
C GLY A 117 1.25 -2.31 24.29
N ASP A 118 0.56 -2.50 25.42
CA ASP A 118 0.59 -3.77 26.15
C ASP A 118 -0.11 -4.87 25.33
N PRO A 119 0.43 -6.10 25.24
CA PRO A 119 -0.21 -7.20 24.53
C PRO A 119 -1.57 -7.59 25.15
N ASP A 120 -2.64 -7.55 24.36
CA ASP A 120 -4.00 -7.91 24.77
C ASP A 120 -4.82 -8.42 23.57
N ASP A 121 -5.10 -9.72 23.57
CA ASP A 121 -5.80 -10.41 22.48
C ASP A 121 -7.32 -10.15 22.44
N ILE A 122 -7.90 -9.49 23.45
CA ILE A 122 -9.33 -9.18 23.52
C ILE A 122 -9.61 -7.70 23.27
N ARG A 123 -9.04 -6.82 24.09
CA ARG A 123 -9.27 -5.37 24.12
C ARG A 123 -8.40 -4.60 23.14
N GLY A 124 -7.26 -5.18 22.74
CA GLY A 124 -6.28 -4.50 21.91
C GLY A 124 -6.78 -4.14 20.51
N CYS A 125 -6.07 -3.24 19.85
CA CYS A 125 -6.24 -2.91 18.44
C CYS A 125 -5.06 -3.44 17.62
N ALA A 126 -5.32 -3.76 16.35
CA ALA A 126 -4.24 -4.16 15.45
C ALA A 126 -3.30 -2.98 15.20
N THR A 127 -2.01 -3.28 15.14
CA THR A 127 -0.94 -2.30 14.95
C THR A 127 -0.36 -2.45 13.54
N GLY A 128 0.07 -1.30 13.01
CA GLY A 128 0.73 -1.18 11.72
C GLY A 128 2.22 -0.92 11.91
N HIS A 129 3.02 -1.27 10.92
CA HIS A 129 4.46 -1.09 10.94
C HIS A 129 5.00 -0.81 9.54
N PHE A 130 6.16 -0.15 9.47
CA PHE A 130 6.84 0.16 8.23
C PHE A 130 8.15 -0.61 8.12
N VAL A 131 8.33 -1.29 6.99
CA VAL A 131 9.53 -2.06 6.68
C VAL A 131 10.02 -1.76 5.26
N VAL A 132 11.30 -2.06 5.00
CA VAL A 132 11.88 -1.98 3.66
C VAL A 132 12.09 -3.39 3.11
N LEU A 133 11.45 -3.71 2.00
CA LEU A 133 11.69 -4.92 1.24
C LEU A 133 12.87 -4.66 0.29
N TYR A 134 13.90 -5.49 0.34
CA TYR A 134 15.14 -5.22 -0.42
C TYR A 134 15.66 -6.39 -1.26
N GLY A 135 15.09 -7.59 -1.12
CA GLY A 135 15.47 -8.76 -1.91
C GLY A 135 14.36 -9.79 -2.02
N TYR A 136 14.51 -10.73 -2.96
CA TYR A 136 13.57 -11.82 -3.19
C TYR A 136 14.32 -13.09 -3.52
N ASP A 137 14.10 -14.14 -2.73
CA ASP A 137 14.58 -15.48 -3.02
C ASP A 137 13.53 -16.25 -3.83
N LYS A 138 13.96 -16.78 -4.98
CA LYS A 138 13.06 -17.54 -5.87
C LYS A 138 12.89 -18.99 -5.40
N GLU A 139 13.93 -19.58 -4.82
CA GLU A 139 13.95 -20.99 -4.41
C GLU A 139 13.07 -21.16 -3.18
N GLU A 140 13.31 -20.34 -2.15
CA GLU A 140 12.53 -20.35 -0.91
C GLU A 140 11.22 -19.57 -1.00
N ARG A 141 11.02 -18.79 -2.08
CA ARG A 141 9.84 -17.89 -2.26
C ARG A 141 9.68 -16.86 -1.13
N THR A 142 10.78 -16.46 -0.52
CA THR A 142 10.81 -15.47 0.55
C THR A 142 11.20 -14.08 0.05
N VAL A 143 10.87 -13.06 0.84
CA VAL A 143 11.29 -11.67 0.66
C VAL A 143 12.15 -11.26 1.83
N GLN A 144 13.29 -10.65 1.52
CA GLN A 144 14.19 -10.07 2.50
C GLN A 144 13.64 -8.74 3.01
N VAL A 145 13.45 -8.64 4.32
CA VAL A 145 12.88 -7.50 5.02
C VAL A 145 13.94 -6.83 5.89
N ALA A 146 14.05 -5.51 5.81
CA ALA A 146 14.80 -4.66 6.71
C ALA A 146 13.80 -3.89 7.59
N ASP A 147 13.87 -4.15 8.89
CA ASP A 147 12.93 -3.71 9.90
C ASP A 147 13.63 -2.78 10.91
N PRO A 148 13.15 -1.56 11.14
CA PRO A 148 13.76 -0.65 12.11
C PRO A 148 13.60 -1.08 13.58
N TRP A 149 12.71 -2.02 13.88
CA TRP A 149 12.45 -2.49 15.24
C TRP A 149 13.52 -3.49 15.70
N LEU A 150 14.12 -3.22 16.87
CA LEU A 150 15.00 -4.16 17.56
C LEU A 150 14.62 -4.32 19.05
N PRO A 151 14.68 -5.57 19.56
CA PRO A 151 14.61 -6.82 18.78
C PRO A 151 13.25 -6.91 18.06
N ASN A 152 13.18 -7.57 16.90
CA ASN A 152 11.88 -7.83 16.27
C ASN A 152 11.42 -9.27 16.56
N PRO A 153 10.10 -9.54 16.55
CA PRO A 153 9.58 -10.88 16.86
C PRO A 153 10.01 -12.00 15.90
N LEU A 154 10.54 -11.66 14.72
CA LEU A 154 10.94 -12.62 13.68
C LEU A 154 12.44 -12.81 13.54
N GLY A 155 13.27 -12.09 14.31
CA GLY A 155 14.72 -12.13 14.16
C GLY A 155 15.47 -11.31 15.20
N GLU A 156 16.69 -11.74 15.50
CA GLU A 156 17.59 -11.07 16.46
C GLU A 156 18.20 -9.78 15.89
N GLN A 157 18.11 -9.58 14.57
CA GLN A 157 18.66 -8.43 13.85
C GLN A 157 17.59 -7.73 13.02
N HIS A 158 17.91 -6.55 12.49
CA HIS A 158 17.06 -5.79 11.59
C HIS A 158 16.65 -6.53 10.30
N HIS A 159 17.29 -7.66 9.98
CA HIS A 159 17.10 -8.36 8.71
C HIS A 159 16.57 -9.77 8.93
N TYR A 160 15.49 -10.10 8.25
CA TYR A 160 14.90 -11.43 8.25
C TYR A 160 14.14 -11.70 6.93
N ASP A 161 13.84 -12.97 6.69
CA ASP A 161 13.10 -13.42 5.52
C ASP A 161 11.64 -13.70 5.88
N VAL A 162 10.73 -13.34 4.98
CA VAL A 162 9.29 -13.59 5.13
C VAL A 162 8.75 -14.29 3.90
N GLU A 163 7.95 -15.32 4.12
CA GLU A 163 7.15 -15.96 3.08
C GLU A 163 6.30 -14.93 2.31
N LEU A 164 6.37 -14.97 0.99
CA LEU A 164 5.76 -13.97 0.12
C LEU A 164 4.25 -13.80 0.35
N ASP A 165 3.54 -14.91 0.55
CA ASP A 165 2.08 -14.89 0.73
C ASP A 165 1.69 -14.28 2.10
N ARG A 166 2.49 -14.55 3.14
CA ARG A 166 2.32 -13.93 4.47
C ARG A 166 2.60 -12.43 4.39
N LEU A 167 3.64 -12.04 3.67
CA LEU A 167 4.00 -10.64 3.47
C LEU A 167 2.90 -9.88 2.72
N ILE A 168 2.44 -10.40 1.57
CA ILE A 168 1.36 -9.77 0.80
C ILE A 168 0.10 -9.58 1.65
N SER A 169 -0.28 -10.63 2.40
CA SER A 169 -1.43 -10.56 3.31
C SER A 169 -1.23 -9.50 4.39
N SER A 170 -0.04 -9.41 4.99
CA SER A 170 0.27 -8.40 6.01
C SER A 170 0.19 -6.96 5.46
N ILE A 171 0.64 -6.73 4.22
CA ILE A 171 0.57 -5.42 3.57
C ILE A 171 -0.87 -5.01 3.31
N LEU A 172 -1.69 -5.93 2.75
CA LEU A 172 -3.11 -5.66 2.52
C LEU A 172 -3.88 -5.39 3.82
N LEU A 173 -3.60 -6.17 4.87
CA LEU A 173 -4.21 -5.97 6.19
C LEU A 173 -3.75 -4.67 6.88
N GLY A 174 -2.60 -4.13 6.50
CA GLY A 174 -2.13 -2.81 6.96
C GLY A 174 -3.10 -1.66 6.62
N VAL A 175 -4.01 -1.85 5.66
CA VAL A 175 -5.03 -0.83 5.33
C VAL A 175 -5.88 -0.45 6.55
N LEU A 176 -6.05 -1.37 7.51
CA LEU A 176 -6.79 -1.14 8.76
C LEU A 176 -6.13 -0.07 9.62
N THR A 177 -4.82 0.11 9.50
CA THR A 177 -4.04 1.13 10.19
C THR A 177 -3.72 2.32 9.28
N TYR A 178 -4.51 2.51 8.21
CA TYR A 178 -4.37 3.53 7.16
C TYR A 178 -3.16 3.34 6.22
N ASP A 179 -2.46 2.21 6.33
CA ASP A 179 -1.14 2.02 5.72
C ASP A 179 -1.07 0.71 4.93
N ALA A 180 -1.18 0.79 3.60
CA ALA A 180 -1.01 -0.37 2.71
C ALA A 180 -0.25 -0.02 1.43
N ASN A 181 0.41 1.14 1.39
CA ASN A 181 1.04 1.65 0.17
C ASN A 181 2.42 1.05 -0.04
N LEU A 182 2.78 0.77 -1.30
CA LEU A 182 4.17 0.51 -1.67
C LEU A 182 4.80 1.79 -2.21
N LEU A 183 5.85 2.28 -1.56
CA LEU A 183 6.70 3.33 -2.08
C LEU A 183 7.95 2.71 -2.71
N VAL A 184 8.00 2.77 -4.04
CA VAL A 184 9.17 2.36 -4.83
C VAL A 184 10.04 3.59 -5.09
N ILE A 185 11.30 3.53 -4.66
CA ILE A 185 12.29 4.59 -4.85
C ILE A 185 13.31 4.12 -5.89
N GLU A 186 13.38 4.81 -7.02
CA GLU A 186 14.35 4.54 -8.08
C GLU A 186 15.28 5.75 -8.25
N PRO A 187 16.58 5.54 -8.52
CA PRO A 187 17.47 6.63 -8.90
C PRO A 187 16.93 7.36 -10.13
N LYS A 188 17.19 8.67 -10.22
CA LYS A 188 16.89 9.45 -11.42
C LYS A 188 17.63 8.80 -12.60
N ARG A 189 16.89 8.39 -13.64
CA ARG A 189 17.52 7.90 -14.88
C ARG A 189 18.38 9.03 -15.45
N LYS A 190 19.66 8.71 -15.70
CA LYS A 190 20.58 9.61 -16.39
C LYS A 190 20.17 9.77 -17.85
#